data_AF-U5N6K7-F1
#
_entry.id   AF-U5N6K7-F1
#
_cell.length_a   1.000
_cell.length_b   1.000
_cell.length_c   1.000
_cell.angle_alpha   90.00
_cell.angle_beta   90.00
_cell.angle_gamma   90.00
#
_symmetry.space_group_name_H-M   'P 1'
#
loop_
_entity.id
_entity.type
_entity.pdbx_description
1 polymer ?
#
loop_
_entity_poly.entity_id
_entity_poly.type
_entity_poly.pdbx_seq_one_letter_code
_entity_poly.pdbx_strand_id
1 'polypeptide(L)'
;MNLFPCSPAPSARQRGLSLIEMMVSMALGLVLIVATLATYMGSATTARMADAQALMNEDANAVLAILSQHLRMAGNNPKQSNRTLACPRNPIYAPGVVQPTVVDVCAVVGTHTFIVRGCDGRFSNLGTATDLDALTCPSGTTTLPDSIAVSYEADTFNTEVTGAGRPTDCLGQSIPTMTAQVTGVVGTQQTTLTPNFYLADNRFYIGTSTNILAPSLYCLGNGNTVPQPLVENVEDLQFSYGTDIATNTGTLAVAGYLDAAEVLTATGLSGLPSDSARWQKVSTVRICVVMRSENPVLDNLDSARYVRCDGTLENNPPDLRLRRAYSTTVVLRNRVI
;
A
#
# COMPACT_ATOMS: atom_id res chain seq x y z
N MET A 1 -70.55 -18.58 -71.10
CA MET A 1 -71.30 -18.38 -69.84
C MET A 1 -70.89 -19.47 -68.87
N ASN A 2 -70.31 -19.11 -67.73
CA ASN A 2 -70.61 -19.68 -66.41
C ASN A 2 -69.64 -19.10 -65.37
N LEU A 3 -70.20 -18.22 -64.54
CA LEU A 3 -69.61 -17.70 -63.30
C LEU A 3 -69.52 -18.85 -62.30
N PHE A 4 -68.33 -19.13 -61.77
CA PHE A 4 -68.18 -20.01 -60.61
C PHE A 4 -68.22 -19.17 -59.31
N PRO A 5 -69.07 -19.53 -58.33
CA PRO A 5 -69.27 -18.75 -57.12
C PRO A 5 -68.13 -18.96 -56.11
N CYS A 6 -67.72 -17.89 -55.44
CA CYS A 6 -66.82 -17.92 -54.29
C CYS A 6 -67.58 -18.44 -53.07
N SER A 7 -67.12 -19.55 -52.46
CA SER A 7 -67.70 -20.09 -51.23
C SER A 7 -67.22 -19.32 -49.99
N PRO A 8 -68.10 -18.97 -49.03
CA PRO A 8 -67.71 -18.33 -47.79
C PRO A 8 -67.01 -19.32 -46.85
N ALA A 9 -65.89 -18.89 -46.24
CA ALA A 9 -65.19 -19.63 -45.20
C ALA A 9 -66.07 -19.74 -43.92
N PRO A 10 -66.06 -20.87 -43.20
CA PRO A 10 -66.86 -21.04 -42.00
C PRO A 10 -66.39 -20.09 -40.89
N SER A 11 -67.35 -19.36 -40.28
CA SER A 11 -67.10 -18.55 -39.09
C SER A 11 -66.84 -19.46 -37.88
N ALA A 12 -65.65 -19.35 -37.31
CA ALA A 12 -65.33 -20.00 -36.05
C ALA A 12 -66.25 -19.45 -34.95
N ARG A 13 -67.04 -20.31 -34.31
CA ARG A 13 -67.82 -19.94 -33.12
C ARG A 13 -66.86 -19.44 -32.03
N GLN A 14 -66.98 -18.17 -31.65
CA GLN A 14 -66.35 -17.64 -30.44
C GLN A 14 -66.87 -18.43 -29.23
N ARG A 15 -66.00 -19.25 -28.64
CA ARG A 15 -66.21 -19.83 -27.31
C ARG A 15 -65.83 -18.76 -26.30
N GLY A 16 -66.80 -18.26 -25.54
CA GLY A 16 -66.54 -17.37 -24.41
C GLY A 16 -65.75 -18.10 -23.33
N LEU A 17 -64.70 -17.47 -22.81
CA LEU A 17 -63.92 -17.95 -21.67
C LEU A 17 -64.77 -17.88 -20.40
N SER A 18 -64.67 -18.88 -19.54
CA SER A 18 -65.35 -18.88 -18.25
C SER A 18 -64.66 -17.92 -17.27
N LEU A 19 -65.42 -17.31 -16.36
CA LEU A 19 -64.87 -16.43 -15.30
C LEU A 19 -63.75 -17.12 -14.52
N ILE A 20 -63.86 -18.44 -14.29
CA ILE A 20 -62.84 -19.22 -13.59
C ILE A 20 -61.54 -19.36 -14.39
N GLU A 21 -61.58 -19.49 -15.71
CA GLU A 21 -60.36 -19.53 -16.55
C GLU A 21 -59.62 -18.19 -16.54
N MET A 22 -60.35 -17.06 -16.52
CA MET A 22 -59.75 -15.74 -16.39
C MET A 22 -59.15 -15.52 -14.99
N MET A 23 -59.76 -16.06 -13.94
CA MET A 23 -59.19 -16.00 -12.58
C MET A 23 -57.95 -16.88 -12.44
N VAL A 24 -57.97 -18.09 -13.00
CA VAL A 24 -56.83 -19.02 -12.95
C VAL A 24 -55.65 -18.50 -13.76
N SER A 25 -55.89 -17.97 -14.97
CA SER A 25 -54.81 -17.39 -15.79
C SER A 25 -54.17 -16.17 -15.14
N MET A 26 -54.96 -15.28 -14.53
CA MET A 26 -54.43 -14.14 -13.77
C MET A 26 -53.63 -14.59 -12.54
N ALA A 27 -54.12 -15.60 -11.81
CA ALA A 27 -53.41 -16.15 -10.66
C ALA A 27 -52.06 -16.76 -11.07
N LEU A 28 -52.02 -17.56 -12.14
CA LEU A 28 -50.78 -18.13 -12.67
C LEU A 28 -49.82 -17.05 -13.20
N GLY A 29 -50.34 -16.03 -13.89
CA GLY A 29 -49.53 -14.91 -14.37
C GLY A 29 -48.86 -14.15 -13.22
N LEU A 30 -49.60 -13.89 -12.13
CA LEU A 30 -49.07 -13.22 -10.95
C LEU A 30 -47.98 -14.06 -10.25
N VAL A 31 -48.20 -15.36 -10.10
CA VAL A 31 -47.20 -16.28 -9.53
C VAL A 31 -45.92 -16.29 -10.35
N LEU A 32 -46.02 -16.33 -11.69
CA LEU A 32 -44.86 -16.29 -12.58
C LEU A 32 -44.09 -14.96 -12.49
N ILE A 33 -44.80 -13.83 -12.40
CA ILE A 33 -44.17 -12.51 -12.26
C ILE A 33 -43.43 -12.42 -10.91
N VAL A 34 -44.04 -12.86 -9.81
CA VAL A 34 -43.38 -12.87 -8.49
C VAL A 34 -42.11 -13.74 -8.50
N ALA A 35 -42.19 -14.93 -9.10
CA ALA A 35 -41.05 -15.83 -9.20
C ALA A 35 -39.90 -15.22 -10.02
N THR A 36 -40.20 -14.64 -11.19
CA THR A 36 -39.18 -14.01 -12.05
C THR A 36 -38.56 -12.78 -11.39
N LEU A 37 -39.35 -11.93 -10.72
CA LEU A 37 -38.85 -10.79 -9.96
C LEU A 37 -37.91 -11.22 -8.82
N ALA A 38 -38.26 -12.26 -8.06
CA ALA A 38 -37.41 -12.77 -6.99
C ALA A 38 -36.06 -13.28 -7.53
N THR A 39 -36.05 -14.01 -8.64
CA THR A 39 -34.80 -14.47 -9.28
C THR A 39 -33.96 -13.32 -9.82
N TYR A 40 -34.59 -12.29 -10.37
CA TYR A 40 -33.91 -11.09 -10.88
C TYR A 40 -33.24 -10.31 -9.75
N MET A 41 -33.93 -10.10 -8.62
CA MET A 41 -33.38 -9.40 -7.46
C MET A 41 -32.17 -10.13 -6.87
N GLY A 42 -32.25 -11.46 -6.71
CA GLY A 42 -31.11 -12.26 -6.23
C GLY A 42 -29.92 -12.26 -7.20
N SER A 43 -30.17 -12.20 -8.50
CA SER A 43 -29.10 -12.07 -9.50
C SER A 43 -28.44 -10.69 -9.45
N ALA A 44 -29.24 -9.63 -9.25
CA ALA A 44 -28.74 -8.26 -9.17
C ALA A 44 -27.87 -8.01 -7.92
N THR A 45 -28.24 -8.56 -6.76
CA THR A 45 -27.42 -8.47 -5.54
C THR A 45 -26.10 -9.21 -5.71
N THR A 46 -26.14 -10.42 -6.27
CA THR A 46 -24.95 -11.22 -6.59
C THR A 46 -24.01 -10.48 -7.56
N ALA A 47 -24.57 -9.86 -8.61
CA ALA A 47 -23.78 -9.07 -9.57
C ALA A 47 -23.06 -7.90 -8.89
N ARG A 48 -23.75 -7.14 -8.03
CA ARG A 48 -23.14 -6.01 -7.30
C ARG A 48 -22.03 -6.46 -6.35
N MET A 49 -22.20 -7.60 -5.68
CA MET A 49 -21.15 -8.18 -4.83
C MET A 49 -19.92 -8.58 -5.66
N ALA A 50 -20.15 -9.19 -6.83
CA ALA A 50 -19.07 -9.57 -7.75
C ALA A 50 -18.31 -8.34 -8.27
N ASP A 51 -19.02 -7.29 -8.69
CA ASP A 51 -18.43 -6.03 -9.15
C ASP A 51 -17.63 -5.34 -8.04
N ALA A 52 -18.20 -5.26 -6.83
CA ALA A 52 -17.51 -4.69 -5.67
C ALA A 52 -16.23 -5.47 -5.34
N GLN A 53 -16.26 -6.80 -5.41
CA GLN A 53 -15.08 -7.62 -5.19
C GLN A 53 -14.02 -7.41 -6.29
N ALA A 54 -14.43 -7.23 -7.54
CA ALA A 54 -13.52 -6.94 -8.64
C ALA A 54 -12.78 -5.61 -8.43
N LEU A 55 -13.51 -4.54 -8.10
CA LEU A 55 -12.93 -3.23 -7.80
C LEU A 55 -12.00 -3.30 -6.58
N MET A 56 -12.41 -3.96 -5.50
CA MET A 56 -11.56 -4.15 -4.33
C MET A 56 -10.25 -4.90 -4.66
N ASN A 57 -10.29 -5.89 -5.55
CA ASN A 57 -9.07 -6.59 -5.99
C ASN A 57 -8.17 -5.66 -6.82
N GLU A 58 -8.75 -4.81 -7.67
CA GLU A 58 -7.99 -3.83 -8.47
C GLU A 58 -7.31 -2.80 -7.57
N ASP A 59 -8.05 -2.21 -6.64
CA ASP A 59 -7.54 -1.22 -5.68
C ASP A 59 -6.49 -1.86 -4.74
N ALA A 60 -6.72 -3.09 -4.26
CA ALA A 60 -5.73 -3.83 -3.47
C ALA A 60 -4.42 -4.00 -4.25
N ASN A 61 -4.51 -4.41 -5.52
CA ASN A 61 -3.34 -4.59 -6.37
C ASN A 61 -2.61 -3.27 -6.60
N ALA A 62 -3.33 -2.16 -6.78
CA ALA A 62 -2.74 -0.82 -6.90
C ALA A 62 -1.98 -0.42 -5.61
N VAL A 63 -2.61 -0.58 -4.43
CA VAL A 63 -1.98 -0.30 -3.13
C VAL A 63 -0.72 -1.12 -2.92
N LEU A 64 -0.83 -2.44 -3.10
CA LEU A 64 0.29 -3.35 -2.90
C LEU A 64 1.42 -3.08 -3.90
N ALA A 65 1.10 -2.70 -5.16
CA ALA A 65 2.10 -2.34 -6.16
C ALA A 65 2.86 -1.06 -5.77
N ILE A 66 2.14 0.00 -5.38
CA ILE A 66 2.74 1.28 -4.95
C ILE A 66 3.69 1.04 -3.77
N LEU A 67 3.19 0.44 -2.68
CA LEU A 67 4.01 0.21 -1.49
C LEU A 67 5.19 -0.72 -1.78
N SER A 68 4.99 -1.77 -2.58
CA SER A 68 6.07 -2.69 -2.96
C SER A 68 7.14 -2.01 -3.80
N GLN A 69 6.76 -1.10 -4.70
CA GLN A 69 7.71 -0.34 -5.52
C GLN A 69 8.62 0.51 -4.65
N HIS A 70 8.05 1.32 -3.74
CA HIS A 70 8.84 2.15 -2.83
C HIS A 70 9.72 1.32 -1.89
N LEU A 71 9.20 0.22 -1.34
CA LEU A 71 9.98 -0.67 -0.46
C LEU A 71 11.12 -1.39 -1.19
N ARG A 72 10.98 -1.72 -2.47
CA ARG A 72 12.09 -2.29 -3.27
C ARG A 72 13.20 -1.28 -3.54
N MET A 73 12.87 0.01 -3.62
CA MET A 73 13.84 1.09 -3.78
C MET A 73 14.51 1.49 -2.47
N ALA A 74 13.91 1.16 -1.31
CA ALA A 74 14.44 1.47 0.01
C ALA A 74 15.95 1.19 0.10
N GLY A 75 16.71 2.17 0.60
CA GLY A 75 18.16 2.06 0.75
C GLY A 75 18.97 2.12 -0.56
N ASN A 76 18.35 2.36 -1.72
CA ASN A 76 19.10 2.59 -2.95
C ASN A 76 20.05 3.77 -2.74
N ASN A 77 21.33 3.58 -3.07
CA ASN A 77 22.39 4.58 -2.96
C ASN A 77 23.54 4.09 -3.86
N PRO A 78 23.47 4.29 -5.19
CA PRO A 78 24.39 3.66 -6.13
C PRO A 78 25.85 4.07 -5.90
N LYS A 79 26.77 3.20 -6.32
CA LYS A 79 28.19 3.55 -6.31
C LYS A 79 28.48 4.60 -7.38
N GLN A 80 29.30 5.58 -7.02
CA GLN A 80 29.69 6.72 -7.83
C GLN A 80 31.09 6.47 -8.40
N SER A 81 31.26 6.59 -9.72
CA SER A 81 32.50 6.25 -10.41
C SER A 81 33.67 7.17 -10.08
N ASN A 82 33.40 8.41 -9.66
CA ASN A 82 34.40 9.42 -9.30
C ASN A 82 34.78 9.41 -7.81
N ARG A 83 34.48 8.31 -7.10
CA ARG A 83 34.73 8.18 -5.67
C ARG A 83 35.85 7.22 -5.35
N THR A 84 36.45 7.43 -4.17
CA THR A 84 37.45 6.51 -3.62
C THR A 84 36.79 5.19 -3.22
N LEU A 85 37.59 4.13 -3.11
CA LEU A 85 37.12 2.84 -2.58
C LEU A 85 36.65 2.93 -1.12
N ALA A 86 37.14 3.93 -0.37
CA ALA A 86 36.69 4.22 0.99
C ALA A 86 35.30 4.86 1.03
N CYS A 87 34.97 5.72 0.06
CA CYS A 87 33.69 6.46 0.00
C CYS A 87 32.93 6.25 -1.32
N PRO A 88 32.62 5.00 -1.73
CA PRO A 88 32.14 4.74 -3.07
C PRO A 88 30.72 5.27 -3.35
N ARG A 89 30.01 5.81 -2.35
CA ARG A 89 28.58 6.16 -2.38
C ARG A 89 28.35 7.59 -1.90
N ASN A 90 27.14 8.11 -2.06
CA ASN A 90 26.77 9.39 -1.47
C ASN A 90 26.51 9.23 0.05
N PRO A 91 26.85 10.24 0.88
CA PRO A 91 26.80 10.14 2.33
C PRO A 91 25.38 10.38 2.87
N ILE A 92 24.41 9.62 2.34
CA ILE A 92 23.01 9.67 2.75
C ILE A 92 22.83 8.88 4.05
N TYR A 93 23.48 7.72 4.13
CA TYR A 93 23.31 6.78 5.23
C TYR A 93 24.58 6.66 6.06
N ALA A 94 24.43 6.56 7.38
CA ALA A 94 25.54 6.36 8.29
C ALA A 94 26.27 5.02 8.01
N PRO A 95 27.56 4.90 8.37
CA PRO A 95 28.29 3.63 8.27
C PRO A 95 27.54 2.49 8.98
N GLY A 96 27.49 1.29 8.38
CA GLY A 96 26.75 0.14 8.92
C GLY A 96 25.29 0.03 8.45
N VAL A 97 24.72 1.08 7.85
CA VAL A 97 23.35 1.03 7.28
C VAL A 97 23.33 0.33 5.91
N VAL A 98 24.40 0.50 5.12
CA VAL A 98 24.54 -0.01 3.74
C VAL A 98 25.94 -0.56 3.41
N GLN A 99 26.88 -0.59 4.37
CA GLN A 99 28.25 -1.10 4.17
C GLN A 99 28.87 -1.71 5.44
N PRO A 100 29.80 -2.67 5.29
CA PRO A 100 30.65 -3.15 6.37
C PRO A 100 31.68 -2.08 6.75
N THR A 101 31.98 -2.00 8.04
CA THR A 101 32.92 -1.06 8.67
C THR A 101 34.31 -1.13 8.03
N VAL A 102 34.61 -0.23 7.09
CA VAL A 102 35.98 0.18 6.78
C VAL A 102 36.19 1.53 7.45
N VAL A 103 36.94 1.51 8.54
CA VAL A 103 37.36 2.66 9.32
C VAL A 103 38.49 3.34 8.54
N ASP A 104 38.16 4.22 7.59
CA ASP A 104 38.99 5.40 7.28
C ASP A 104 38.36 6.32 6.22
N VAL A 105 38.18 7.59 6.61
CA VAL A 105 38.04 8.81 5.77
C VAL A 105 36.83 8.92 4.82
N CYS A 106 35.61 8.67 5.30
CA CYS A 106 34.48 9.49 4.85
C CYS A 106 34.14 10.49 5.95
N ALA A 107 34.57 11.75 5.78
CA ALA A 107 34.37 12.81 6.77
C ALA A 107 32.89 13.27 6.91
N VAL A 108 31.92 12.53 6.38
CA VAL A 108 30.51 12.92 6.40
C VAL A 108 29.69 11.94 7.21
N VAL A 109 29.08 12.49 8.26
CA VAL A 109 28.00 11.88 9.03
C VAL A 109 26.84 11.65 8.06
N GLY A 110 26.51 10.39 7.77
CA GLY A 110 25.30 10.09 7.01
C GLY A 110 24.10 10.71 7.71
N THR A 111 23.21 11.35 6.95
CA THR A 111 22.07 12.07 7.50
C THR A 111 20.99 11.14 8.07
N HIS A 112 20.99 9.87 7.65
CA HIS A 112 20.05 8.84 8.12
C HIS A 112 20.75 7.60 8.68
N THR A 113 20.16 7.04 9.72
CA THR A 113 20.67 5.87 10.44
C THR A 113 19.93 4.58 10.10
N PHE A 114 18.87 4.63 9.28
CA PHE A 114 18.17 3.48 8.71
C PHE A 114 17.42 3.87 7.42
N ILE A 115 16.94 2.87 6.68
CA ILE A 115 16.34 3.03 5.34
C ILE A 115 14.80 2.95 5.35
N VAL A 116 14.25 2.38 6.41
CA VAL A 116 12.82 2.16 6.61
C VAL A 116 12.53 2.34 8.10
N ARG A 117 11.42 2.97 8.41
CA ARG A 117 10.86 3.02 9.76
C ARG A 117 9.38 2.72 9.73
N GLY A 118 8.96 1.84 10.62
CA GLY A 118 7.57 1.53 10.86
C GLY A 118 7.02 2.21 12.11
N CYS A 119 5.71 2.16 12.22
CA CYS A 119 4.97 2.59 13.38
C CYS A 119 3.70 1.77 13.51
N ASP A 120 3.44 1.27 14.71
CA ASP A 120 2.15 0.68 15.02
C ASP A 120 1.15 1.82 15.21
N GLY A 121 0.25 1.96 14.25
CA GLY A 121 -0.53 3.18 14.06
C GLY A 121 0.19 4.30 13.28
N ARG A 122 -0.41 5.50 13.32
CA ARG A 122 0.07 6.67 12.56
C ARG A 122 1.17 7.41 13.32
N PHE A 123 2.28 7.72 12.64
CA PHE A 123 3.33 8.61 13.17
C PHE A 123 2.75 9.93 13.71
N SER A 124 3.17 10.33 14.91
CA SER A 124 2.63 11.52 15.61
C SER A 124 3.09 12.85 15.01
N ASN A 125 4.20 12.86 14.27
CA ASN A 125 4.85 14.07 13.77
C ASN A 125 5.10 14.06 12.24
N LEU A 126 4.19 13.45 11.46
CA LEU A 126 4.32 13.29 10.00
C LEU A 126 4.70 14.57 9.25
N GLY A 127 4.09 15.71 9.59
CA GLY A 127 4.32 16.98 8.87
C GLY A 127 5.47 17.83 9.43
N THR A 128 5.99 17.50 10.61
CA THR A 128 7.01 18.31 11.30
C THR A 128 8.36 17.61 11.42
N ALA A 129 8.41 16.28 11.28
CA ALA A 129 9.68 15.56 11.24
C ALA A 129 10.45 15.92 9.97
N THR A 130 11.66 16.45 10.15
CA THR A 130 12.57 16.89 9.07
C THR A 130 13.10 15.74 8.22
N ASP A 131 13.12 14.55 8.80
CA ASP A 131 13.70 13.35 8.23
C ASP A 131 13.07 12.10 8.87
N LEU A 132 13.39 10.96 8.27
CA LEU A 132 12.91 9.64 8.65
C LEU A 132 13.39 9.21 10.06
N ASP A 133 14.52 9.72 10.55
CA ASP A 133 15.08 9.39 11.86
C ASP A 133 14.34 10.11 13.00
N ALA A 134 13.87 11.33 12.73
CA ALA A 134 13.11 12.18 13.64
C ALA A 134 11.63 11.78 13.78
N LEU A 135 11.14 10.80 13.02
CA LEU A 135 9.77 10.32 13.15
C LEU A 135 9.52 9.75 14.56
N THR A 136 8.29 9.86 15.05
CA THR A 136 7.90 9.38 16.38
C THR A 136 6.60 8.61 16.30
N CYS A 137 6.47 7.59 17.14
CA CYS A 137 5.30 6.73 17.21
C CYS A 137 4.51 7.02 18.49
N PRO A 138 3.17 7.03 18.41
CA PRO A 138 2.36 7.02 19.61
C PRO A 138 2.62 5.74 20.40
N SER A 139 2.65 5.84 21.73
CA SER A 139 2.82 4.67 22.58
C SER A 139 1.52 3.86 22.64
N GLY A 140 1.58 2.57 22.29
CA GLY A 140 0.56 1.58 22.68
C GLY A 140 -0.67 1.43 21.76
N THR A 141 -0.55 1.60 20.44
CA THR A 141 -1.67 1.39 19.51
C THR A 141 -1.35 0.38 18.42
N THR A 142 -1.54 -0.91 18.71
CA THR A 142 -1.35 -2.02 17.74
C THR A 142 -2.61 -2.32 16.91
N THR A 143 -3.72 -1.63 17.17
CA THR A 143 -5.02 -1.89 16.51
C THR A 143 -5.41 -0.81 15.50
N LEU A 144 -4.60 0.23 15.35
CA LEU A 144 -4.82 1.30 14.38
C LEU A 144 -4.04 0.99 13.10
N PRO A 145 -4.45 1.54 11.95
CA PRO A 145 -3.68 1.40 10.72
C PRO A 145 -2.27 1.98 10.88
N ASP A 146 -1.29 1.17 10.54
CA ASP A 146 0.12 1.46 10.63
C ASP A 146 0.57 2.54 9.63
N SER A 147 1.76 3.04 9.90
CA SER A 147 2.45 3.94 8.99
C SER A 147 3.90 3.50 8.78
N ILE A 148 4.39 3.75 7.57
CA ILE A 148 5.75 3.39 7.18
C ILE A 148 6.39 4.56 6.45
N ALA A 149 7.65 4.81 6.78
CA ALA A 149 8.50 5.75 6.08
C ALA A 149 9.62 4.98 5.38
N VAL A 150 9.92 5.39 4.15
CA VAL A 150 10.92 4.75 3.30
C VAL A 150 11.82 5.81 2.70
N SER A 151 13.13 5.62 2.81
CA SER A 151 14.12 6.50 2.20
C SER A 151 14.98 5.80 1.15
N TYR A 152 15.36 6.54 0.12
CA TYR A 152 16.32 6.13 -0.90
C TYR A 152 16.91 7.31 -1.65
N GLU A 153 18.12 7.15 -2.18
CA GLU A 153 18.70 8.11 -3.11
C GLU A 153 17.85 8.15 -4.39
N ALA A 154 17.25 9.30 -4.64
CA ALA A 154 16.46 9.57 -5.82
C ALA A 154 17.35 10.14 -6.92
N ASP A 155 17.16 9.65 -8.14
CA ASP A 155 17.81 10.12 -9.34
C ASP A 155 16.81 10.17 -10.50
N THR A 156 17.27 10.64 -11.65
CA THR A 156 16.42 10.78 -12.84
C THR A 156 16.09 9.46 -13.55
N PHE A 157 16.57 8.33 -13.01
CA PHE A 157 16.36 6.99 -13.57
C PHE A 157 15.44 6.13 -12.71
N ASN A 158 15.38 6.39 -11.40
CA ASN A 158 14.56 5.64 -10.44
C ASN A 158 13.30 6.39 -9.98
N THR A 159 13.16 7.67 -10.34
CA THR A 159 11.95 8.46 -10.08
C THR A 159 11.48 9.18 -11.33
N GLU A 160 10.21 9.56 -11.34
CA GLU A 160 9.68 10.43 -12.38
C GLU A 160 10.42 11.78 -12.36
N VAL A 161 10.70 12.33 -13.53
CA VAL A 161 11.52 13.52 -13.66
C VAL A 161 10.62 14.72 -13.92
N THR A 162 10.81 15.79 -13.15
CA THR A 162 10.11 17.06 -13.42
C THR A 162 10.60 17.69 -14.72
N GLY A 163 9.84 18.65 -15.28
CA GLY A 163 10.28 19.40 -16.48
C GLY A 163 11.62 20.14 -16.33
N ALA A 164 12.10 20.32 -15.09
CA ALA A 164 13.41 20.90 -14.76
C ALA A 164 14.54 19.85 -14.63
N GLY A 165 14.29 18.58 -14.95
CA GLY A 165 15.28 17.52 -14.83
C GLY A 165 15.56 17.08 -13.38
N ARG A 166 14.64 17.34 -12.44
CA ARG A 166 14.82 17.00 -11.01
C ARG A 166 14.04 15.73 -10.64
N PRO A 167 14.61 14.83 -9.82
CA PRO A 167 13.92 13.66 -9.31
C PRO A 167 12.79 14.05 -8.36
N THR A 168 11.86 13.12 -8.15
CA THR A 168 10.61 13.37 -7.44
C THR A 168 10.33 12.41 -6.30
N ASP A 169 9.50 12.85 -5.37
CA ASP A 169 8.95 12.03 -4.30
C ASP A 169 7.74 11.18 -4.78
N CYS A 170 7.08 10.47 -3.86
CA CYS A 170 5.90 9.65 -4.15
C CYS A 170 4.70 10.42 -4.74
N LEU A 171 4.73 11.75 -4.72
CA LEU A 171 3.68 12.62 -5.26
C LEU A 171 4.13 13.35 -6.53
N GLY A 172 5.29 12.99 -7.09
CA GLY A 172 5.84 13.66 -8.26
C GLY A 172 6.36 15.07 -7.96
N GLN A 173 6.56 15.43 -6.69
CA GLN A 173 7.06 16.75 -6.30
C GLN A 173 8.58 16.76 -6.30
N SER A 174 9.20 17.87 -6.73
CA SER A 174 10.66 17.95 -6.82
C SER A 174 11.30 17.88 -5.44
N ILE A 175 12.26 16.97 -5.27
CA ILE A 175 12.96 16.78 -4.00
C ILE A 175 13.99 17.90 -3.79
N PRO A 176 14.17 18.42 -2.56
CA PRO A 176 15.25 19.34 -2.22
C PRO A 176 16.63 18.77 -2.55
N THR A 177 17.51 19.58 -3.12
CA THR A 177 18.89 19.17 -3.40
C THR A 177 19.69 19.15 -2.09
N MET A 178 20.36 18.04 -1.81
CA MET A 178 21.33 17.92 -0.72
C MET A 178 22.75 18.01 -1.26
N THR A 179 23.64 18.55 -0.43
CA THR A 179 25.07 18.63 -0.72
C THR A 179 25.87 18.22 0.50
N ALA A 180 27.01 17.56 0.27
CA ALA A 180 27.92 17.17 1.33
C ALA A 180 29.35 17.10 0.79
N GLN A 181 30.34 17.40 1.61
CA GLN A 181 31.75 17.33 1.22
C GLN A 181 32.26 15.90 1.30
N VAL A 182 32.54 15.29 0.16
CA VAL A 182 33.00 13.90 0.07
C VAL A 182 34.41 13.85 -0.48
N THR A 183 35.12 12.77 -0.18
CA THR A 183 36.40 12.50 -0.78
C THR A 183 36.22 11.76 -2.12
N GLY A 184 36.64 12.40 -3.20
CA GLY A 184 36.64 11.82 -4.55
C GLY A 184 38.02 11.70 -5.16
N VAL A 185 38.06 11.24 -6.40
CA VAL A 185 39.29 11.08 -7.19
C VAL A 185 39.15 11.83 -8.52
N VAL A 186 40.13 12.65 -8.85
CA VAL A 186 40.27 13.28 -10.17
C VAL A 186 41.61 12.83 -10.76
N GLY A 187 41.56 11.96 -11.76
CA GLY A 187 42.74 11.26 -12.26
C GLY A 187 43.30 10.31 -11.20
N THR A 188 44.50 10.59 -10.69
CA THR A 188 45.15 9.83 -9.60
C THR A 188 45.16 10.57 -8.26
N GLN A 189 44.67 11.82 -8.20
CA GLN A 189 44.69 12.62 -6.99
C GLN A 189 43.36 12.57 -6.23
N GLN A 190 43.46 12.50 -4.91
CA GLN A 190 42.34 12.60 -3.99
C GLN A 190 41.96 14.07 -3.79
N THR A 191 40.68 14.39 -3.99
CA THR A 191 40.16 15.77 -3.95
C THR A 191 38.84 15.79 -3.18
N THR A 192 38.56 16.90 -2.49
CA THR A 192 37.25 17.15 -1.88
C THR A 192 36.25 17.56 -2.96
N LEU A 193 35.17 16.77 -3.10
CA LEU A 193 34.05 17.04 -3.99
C LEU A 193 32.83 17.49 -3.16
N THR A 194 31.95 18.28 -3.78
CA THR A 194 30.65 18.63 -3.18
C THR A 194 29.55 18.23 -4.16
N PRO A 195 29.22 16.92 -4.27
CA PRO A 195 28.15 16.45 -5.13
C PRO A 195 26.78 16.99 -4.71
N ASN A 196 25.92 17.17 -5.70
CA ASN A 196 24.49 17.29 -5.50
C ASN A 196 23.88 15.89 -5.53
N PHE A 197 23.06 15.56 -4.54
CA PHE A 197 22.28 14.33 -4.51
C PHE A 197 20.88 14.62 -3.96
N TYR A 198 19.94 13.70 -4.18
CA TYR A 198 18.55 13.85 -3.77
C TYR A 198 18.16 12.63 -2.94
N LEU A 199 17.46 12.89 -1.85
CA LEU A 199 16.99 11.85 -0.95
C LEU A 199 15.48 11.90 -0.91
N ALA A 200 14.83 10.87 -1.41
CA ALA A 200 13.41 10.69 -1.21
C ALA A 200 13.16 10.22 0.22
N ASP A 201 12.26 10.90 0.94
CA ASP A 201 11.65 10.43 2.19
C ASP A 201 10.15 10.39 1.94
N ASN A 202 9.61 9.18 1.77
CA ASN A 202 8.20 8.95 1.46
C ASN A 202 7.53 8.26 2.65
N ARG A 203 6.44 8.86 3.12
CA ARG A 203 5.70 8.41 4.30
C ARG A 203 4.30 8.00 3.89
N PHE A 204 3.96 6.75 4.14
CA PHE A 204 2.67 6.15 3.81
C PHE A 204 1.89 5.86 5.07
N TYR A 205 0.60 6.19 5.06
CA TYR A 205 -0.31 5.98 6.20
C TYR A 205 -1.76 6.00 5.73
N ILE A 206 -2.68 5.45 6.53
CA ILE A 206 -4.12 5.60 6.27
C ILE A 206 -4.64 6.89 6.91
N GLY A 207 -5.38 7.65 6.13
CA GLY A 207 -5.97 8.90 6.57
C GLY A 207 -7.31 9.19 5.90
N THR A 208 -7.91 10.29 6.32
CA THR A 208 -9.11 10.88 5.71
C THR A 208 -8.86 12.38 5.52
N SER A 209 -9.67 13.03 4.69
CA SER A 209 -9.69 14.48 4.53
C SER A 209 -11.12 15.02 4.51
N THR A 210 -11.27 16.35 4.49
CA THR A 210 -12.60 16.97 4.38
C THR A 210 -13.29 16.66 3.05
N ASN A 211 -12.52 16.37 2.00
CA ASN A 211 -13.04 16.08 0.65
C ASN A 211 -13.21 14.57 0.41
N ILE A 212 -12.41 13.74 1.09
CA ILE A 212 -12.44 12.28 1.00
C ILE A 212 -12.69 11.73 2.41
N LEU A 213 -13.94 11.35 2.65
CA LEU A 213 -14.38 10.77 3.93
C LEU A 213 -14.10 9.27 4.02
N ALA A 214 -13.83 8.62 2.89
CA ALA A 214 -13.37 7.24 2.88
C ALA A 214 -11.93 7.18 3.43
N PRO A 215 -11.58 6.12 4.19
CA PRO A 215 -10.21 5.89 4.58
C PRO A 215 -9.41 5.55 3.33
N SER A 216 -8.31 6.25 3.15
CA SER A 216 -7.48 6.18 1.94
C SER A 216 -6.03 6.03 2.32
N LEU A 217 -5.25 5.38 1.46
CA LEU A 217 -3.80 5.41 1.54
C LEU A 217 -3.31 6.80 1.15
N TYR A 218 -2.66 7.49 2.08
CA TYR A 218 -1.99 8.76 1.81
C TYR A 218 -0.50 8.54 1.57
N CYS A 219 0.08 9.42 0.75
CA CYS A 219 1.51 9.66 0.77
C CYS A 219 1.84 11.09 1.16
N LEU A 220 2.91 11.23 1.94
CA LEU A 220 3.61 12.48 2.19
C LEU A 220 5.07 12.27 1.80
N GLY A 221 5.47 12.90 0.70
CA GLY A 221 6.88 12.98 0.31
C GLY A 221 7.56 14.20 0.93
N ASN A 222 8.84 14.36 0.68
CA ASN A 222 9.63 15.50 1.16
C ASN A 222 9.81 16.62 0.12
N GLY A 223 9.16 16.53 -1.05
CA GLY A 223 9.08 17.60 -2.03
C GLY A 223 8.00 18.65 -1.71
N ASN A 224 7.03 18.30 -0.87
CA ASN A 224 5.95 19.19 -0.39
C ASN A 224 5.50 18.77 1.02
N THR A 225 4.88 19.68 1.76
CA THR A 225 4.32 19.43 3.10
C THR A 225 2.86 19.01 3.09
N VAL A 226 2.21 18.97 1.92
CA VAL A 226 0.79 18.63 1.78
C VAL A 226 0.65 17.16 1.39
N PRO A 227 0.10 16.29 2.27
CA PRO A 227 -0.11 14.90 1.95
C PRO A 227 -1.26 14.74 0.95
N GLN A 228 -1.16 13.75 0.07
CA GLN A 228 -2.20 13.46 -0.93
C GLN A 228 -2.69 12.01 -0.83
N PRO A 229 -4.00 11.79 -1.06
CA PRO A 229 -4.58 10.46 -1.17
C PRO A 229 -4.11 9.80 -2.48
N LEU A 230 -3.75 8.53 -2.42
CA LEU A 230 -3.32 7.71 -3.56
C LEU A 230 -4.40 6.71 -3.97
N VAL A 231 -4.93 5.96 -3.01
CA VAL A 231 -5.96 4.94 -3.24
C VAL A 231 -7.01 5.02 -2.13
N GLU A 232 -8.27 5.02 -2.52
CA GLU A 232 -9.40 5.08 -1.59
C GLU A 232 -9.81 3.70 -1.07
N ASN A 233 -10.67 3.69 -0.06
CA ASN A 233 -11.27 2.48 0.50
C ASN A 233 -10.26 1.48 1.09
N VAL A 234 -9.14 2.00 1.60
CA VAL A 234 -8.15 1.25 2.37
C VAL A 234 -8.47 1.44 3.85
N GLU A 235 -9.12 0.46 4.47
CA GLU A 235 -9.66 0.57 5.82
C GLU A 235 -8.61 0.30 6.90
N ASP A 236 -7.72 -0.64 6.65
CA ASP A 236 -6.63 -1.01 7.55
C ASP A 236 -5.36 -1.29 6.75
N LEU A 237 -4.23 -1.02 7.37
CA LEU A 237 -2.89 -1.21 6.82
C LEU A 237 -2.01 -1.67 7.96
N GLN A 238 -1.40 -2.84 7.84
CA GLN A 238 -0.54 -3.42 8.86
C GLN A 238 0.79 -3.83 8.24
N PHE A 239 1.89 -3.57 8.94
CA PHE A 239 3.22 -3.96 8.53
C PHE A 239 3.86 -4.91 9.53
N SER A 240 4.54 -5.94 9.03
CA SER A 240 5.41 -6.77 9.84
C SER A 240 6.80 -6.84 9.21
N TYR A 241 7.81 -6.73 10.07
CA TYR A 241 9.21 -6.55 9.70
C TYR A 241 9.97 -7.85 9.93
N GLY A 242 10.46 -8.43 8.85
CA GLY A 242 11.38 -9.56 8.91
C GLY A 242 12.74 -9.07 9.38
N THR A 243 13.12 -9.43 10.61
CA THR A 243 14.39 -9.02 11.23
C THR A 243 15.35 -10.19 11.36
N ASP A 244 16.64 -9.87 11.37
CA ASP A 244 17.71 -10.80 11.76
C ASP A 244 18.03 -10.67 13.26
N ILE A 245 18.89 -11.54 13.79
CA ILE A 245 19.38 -11.50 15.16
C ILE A 245 20.49 -10.45 15.34
N ALA A 246 20.63 -9.93 16.57
CA ALA A 246 21.63 -8.91 16.90
C ALA A 246 23.06 -9.30 16.53
N THR A 247 23.41 -10.58 16.72
CA THR A 247 24.78 -11.09 16.58
C THR A 247 25.20 -11.37 15.14
N ASN A 248 24.27 -11.39 14.16
CA ASN A 248 24.64 -11.64 12.78
C ASN A 248 25.31 -10.40 12.17
N THR A 249 26.56 -10.54 11.75
CA THR A 249 27.36 -9.49 11.09
C THR A 249 27.51 -9.72 9.58
N GLY A 250 26.98 -10.83 9.05
CA GLY A 250 27.04 -11.20 7.65
C GLY A 250 25.78 -10.82 6.87
N THR A 251 25.47 -11.59 5.82
CA THR A 251 24.24 -11.44 5.05
C THR A 251 23.03 -11.62 5.96
N LEU A 252 22.07 -10.70 5.87
CA LEU A 252 20.88 -10.71 6.69
C LEU A 252 20.01 -11.95 6.37
N ALA A 253 19.63 -12.67 7.41
CA ALA A 253 18.67 -13.77 7.36
C ALA A 253 17.42 -13.39 8.18
N VAL A 254 16.23 -13.79 7.72
CA VAL A 254 14.99 -13.51 8.45
C VAL A 254 14.86 -14.54 9.58
N ALA A 255 15.00 -14.09 10.82
CA ALA A 255 14.78 -14.90 12.03
C ALA A 255 13.29 -14.94 12.43
N GLY A 256 12.55 -13.86 12.18
CA GLY A 256 11.12 -13.76 12.48
C GLY A 256 10.52 -12.45 11.96
N TYR A 257 9.19 -12.37 12.00
CA TYR A 257 8.43 -11.16 11.70
C TYR A 257 7.96 -10.52 13.01
N LEU A 258 8.20 -9.22 13.14
CA LEU A 258 7.86 -8.41 14.30
C LEU A 258 7.03 -7.19 13.85
N ASP A 259 6.11 -6.70 14.67
CA ASP A 259 5.52 -5.37 14.48
C ASP A 259 6.55 -4.24 14.78
N ALA A 260 6.18 -2.97 14.60
CA ALA A 260 7.14 -1.88 14.75
C ALA A 260 7.58 -1.68 16.21
N ALA A 261 6.69 -1.85 17.20
CA ALA A 261 7.05 -1.77 18.62
C ALA A 261 7.89 -2.96 19.08
N GLU A 262 7.63 -4.15 18.56
CA GLU A 262 8.38 -5.37 18.79
C GLU A 262 9.80 -5.25 18.24
N VAL A 263 10.03 -4.60 17.09
CA VAL A 263 11.40 -4.33 16.61
C VAL A 263 12.23 -3.59 17.67
N LEU A 264 11.63 -2.67 18.41
CA LEU A 264 12.30 -1.88 19.46
C LEU A 264 12.50 -2.65 20.76
N THR A 265 11.64 -3.62 21.06
CA THR A 265 11.62 -4.32 22.36
C THR A 265 12.08 -5.78 22.31
N ALA A 266 12.21 -6.37 21.11
CA ALA A 266 12.54 -7.78 20.94
C ALA A 266 13.89 -8.16 21.57
N THR A 267 13.87 -9.30 22.27
CA THR A 267 15.03 -9.87 22.97
C THR A 267 16.12 -10.34 21.99
N GLY A 268 15.73 -10.86 20.82
CA GLY A 268 16.68 -11.23 19.76
C GLY A 268 17.52 -10.05 19.22
N LEU A 269 17.11 -8.81 19.53
CA LEU A 269 17.75 -7.56 19.12
C LEU A 269 18.39 -6.80 20.29
N SER A 270 18.35 -7.32 21.52
CA SER A 270 18.75 -6.58 22.74
C SER A 270 20.25 -6.28 22.85
N GLY A 271 21.10 -6.94 22.05
CA GLY A 271 22.55 -6.67 22.00
C GLY A 271 22.93 -5.46 21.14
N LEU A 272 21.97 -4.78 20.53
CA LEU A 272 22.21 -3.63 19.65
C LEU A 272 22.18 -2.31 20.44
N PRO A 273 23.07 -1.36 20.13
CA PRO A 273 23.31 -0.17 20.96
C PRO A 273 22.25 0.93 20.84
N SER A 274 21.36 0.85 19.84
CA SER A 274 20.38 1.89 19.55
C SER A 274 19.16 1.35 18.80
N ASP A 275 18.05 2.08 18.85
CA ASP A 275 16.85 1.81 18.04
C ASP A 275 17.18 1.77 16.54
N SER A 276 18.04 2.69 16.10
CA SER A 276 18.51 2.72 14.71
C SER A 276 19.23 1.43 14.32
N ALA A 277 20.06 0.86 15.19
CA ALA A 277 20.73 -0.41 14.94
C ALA A 277 19.74 -1.59 14.87
N ARG A 278 18.60 -1.53 15.58
CA ARG A 278 17.54 -2.54 15.49
C ARG A 278 16.80 -2.45 14.15
N TRP A 279 16.42 -1.24 13.73
CA TRP A 279 15.88 -0.99 12.39
C TRP A 279 16.91 -1.34 11.30
N GLN A 280 18.20 -1.37 11.64
CA GLN A 280 19.22 -1.86 10.72
C GLN A 280 19.21 -3.38 10.47
N LYS A 281 18.43 -4.16 11.23
CA LYS A 281 18.30 -5.61 11.03
C LYS A 281 17.07 -6.01 10.19
N VAL A 282 16.25 -5.06 9.76
CA VAL A 282 15.06 -5.32 8.94
C VAL A 282 15.46 -5.62 7.50
N SER A 283 15.19 -6.82 7.00
CA SER A 283 15.52 -7.26 5.63
C SER A 283 14.30 -7.45 4.73
N THR A 284 13.13 -7.74 5.30
CA THR A 284 11.87 -7.90 4.56
C THR A 284 10.74 -7.16 5.26
N VAL A 285 9.72 -6.76 4.50
CA VAL A 285 8.50 -6.13 5.00
C VAL A 285 7.32 -6.89 4.42
N ARG A 286 6.46 -7.43 5.28
CA ARG A 286 5.17 -7.98 4.89
C ARG A 286 4.12 -6.89 5.09
N ILE A 287 3.35 -6.67 4.04
CA ILE A 287 2.29 -5.68 3.96
C ILE A 287 0.98 -6.44 4.02
N CYS A 288 0.05 -6.00 4.85
CA CYS A 288 -1.33 -6.43 4.79
C CYS A 288 -2.25 -5.21 4.74
N VAL A 289 -3.24 -5.25 3.86
CA VAL A 289 -4.24 -4.20 3.69
C VAL A 289 -5.63 -4.80 3.73
N VAL A 290 -6.55 -4.15 4.44
CA VAL A 290 -7.97 -4.45 4.38
C VAL A 290 -8.63 -3.44 3.45
N MET A 291 -9.07 -3.92 2.29
CA MET A 291 -9.89 -3.12 1.39
C MET A 291 -11.35 -3.25 1.76
N ARG A 292 -12.14 -2.22 1.47
CA ARG A 292 -13.60 -2.24 1.61
C ARG A 292 -14.31 -1.86 0.31
N SER A 293 -15.55 -2.29 0.14
CA SER A 293 -16.38 -1.82 -0.97
C SER A 293 -16.77 -0.36 -0.76
N GLU A 294 -16.80 0.42 -1.83
CA GLU A 294 -17.22 1.83 -1.78
C GLU A 294 -18.64 1.98 -1.19
N ASN A 295 -19.54 1.16 -1.71
CA ASN A 295 -20.95 1.10 -1.33
C ASN A 295 -21.25 -0.11 -0.43
N PRO A 296 -22.26 -0.02 0.45
CA PRO A 296 -22.77 -1.18 1.17
C PRO A 296 -23.45 -2.14 0.18
N VAL A 297 -22.92 -3.36 0.07
CA VAL A 297 -23.40 -4.39 -0.88
C VAL A 297 -23.99 -5.61 -0.17
N LEU A 298 -23.90 -5.67 1.15
CA LEU A 298 -24.32 -6.81 1.96
C LEU A 298 -25.71 -6.59 2.58
N ASP A 299 -26.45 -7.68 2.77
CA ASP A 299 -27.84 -7.62 3.24
C ASP A 299 -27.97 -7.49 4.77
N ASN A 300 -26.96 -7.94 5.52
CA ASN A 300 -26.95 -7.89 6.98
C ASN A 300 -25.51 -7.87 7.54
N LEU A 301 -25.37 -7.54 8.83
CA LEU A 301 -24.07 -7.42 9.50
C LEU A 301 -23.36 -8.76 9.71
N ASP A 302 -24.09 -9.87 9.78
CA ASP A 302 -23.48 -11.20 9.91
C ASP A 302 -22.72 -11.60 8.63
N SER A 303 -23.23 -11.18 7.47
CA SER A 303 -22.56 -11.35 6.16
C SER A 303 -21.39 -10.37 5.96
N ALA A 304 -21.23 -9.35 6.80
CA ALA A 304 -20.18 -8.32 6.70
C ALA A 304 -18.92 -8.63 7.54
N ARG A 305 -18.90 -9.79 8.21
CA ARG A 305 -17.74 -10.27 8.96
C ARG A 305 -16.55 -10.51 8.03
N TYR A 306 -15.35 -10.20 8.50
CA TYR A 306 -14.13 -10.32 7.71
C TYR A 306 -12.94 -10.67 8.59
N VAL A 307 -11.89 -11.22 7.98
CA VAL A 307 -10.62 -11.51 8.67
C VAL A 307 -9.72 -10.28 8.57
N ARG A 308 -9.22 -9.83 9.72
CA ARG A 308 -8.25 -8.75 9.86
C ARG A 308 -6.86 -9.20 9.43
N CYS A 309 -5.94 -8.23 9.33
CA CYS A 309 -4.55 -8.50 8.98
C CYS A 309 -3.77 -9.31 10.02
N ASP A 310 -4.18 -9.29 11.29
CA ASP A 310 -3.66 -10.12 12.36
C ASP A 310 -4.20 -11.58 12.34
N GLY A 311 -5.08 -11.90 11.40
CA GLY A 311 -5.73 -13.20 11.28
C GLY A 311 -6.94 -13.40 12.18
N THR A 312 -7.34 -12.40 12.95
CA THR A 312 -8.54 -12.47 13.81
C THR A 312 -9.81 -12.18 12.99
N LEU A 313 -10.92 -12.81 13.38
CA LEU A 313 -12.23 -12.54 12.78
C LEU A 313 -12.86 -11.30 13.42
N GLU A 314 -13.25 -10.32 12.60
CA GLU A 314 -14.15 -9.24 13.02
C GLU A 314 -15.59 -9.73 12.93
N ASN A 315 -16.25 -9.79 14.09
CA ASN A 315 -17.61 -10.31 14.25
C ASN A 315 -18.67 -9.21 14.31
N ASN A 316 -18.28 -7.96 14.57
CA ASN A 316 -19.18 -6.82 14.68
C ASN A 316 -18.74 -5.68 13.76
N PRO A 317 -18.84 -5.86 12.42
CA PRO A 317 -18.49 -4.84 11.45
C PRO A 317 -19.40 -3.60 11.62
N PRO A 318 -18.86 -2.39 11.39
CA PRO A 318 -19.61 -1.15 11.64
C PRO A 318 -20.65 -0.83 10.56
N ASP A 319 -20.58 -1.46 9.38
CA ASP A 319 -21.46 -1.20 8.25
C ASP A 319 -21.62 -2.44 7.34
N LEU A 320 -22.47 -2.32 6.32
CA LEU A 320 -22.79 -3.35 5.34
C LEU A 320 -21.83 -3.37 4.14
N ARG A 321 -20.62 -2.84 4.29
CA ARG A 321 -19.58 -2.90 3.26
C ARG A 321 -18.86 -4.25 3.30
N LEU A 322 -18.57 -4.77 2.11
CA LEU A 322 -17.73 -5.94 1.96
C LEU A 322 -16.28 -5.55 2.29
N ARG A 323 -15.56 -6.41 3.02
CA ARG A 323 -14.16 -6.20 3.38
C ARG A 323 -13.33 -7.44 3.08
N ARG A 324 -12.07 -7.23 2.71
CA ARG A 324 -11.14 -8.34 2.47
C ARG A 324 -9.70 -7.91 2.72
N ALA A 325 -8.96 -8.78 3.41
CA ALA A 325 -7.53 -8.63 3.61
C ALA A 325 -6.74 -9.16 2.40
N TYR A 326 -5.72 -8.40 2.00
CA TYR A 326 -4.75 -8.75 0.97
C TYR A 326 -3.35 -8.56 1.53
N SER A 327 -2.44 -9.47 1.23
CA SER A 327 -1.08 -9.42 1.78
C SER A 327 -0.02 -9.75 0.75
N THR A 328 1.13 -9.10 0.86
CA THR A 328 2.34 -9.42 0.09
C THR A 328 3.58 -9.29 0.96
N THR A 329 4.69 -9.90 0.55
CA THR A 329 5.98 -9.78 1.23
C THR A 329 7.02 -9.23 0.27
N VAL A 330 7.74 -8.19 0.71
CA VAL A 330 8.72 -7.45 -0.08
C VAL A 330 10.09 -7.57 0.58
N VAL A 331 11.09 -7.97 -0.19
CA VAL A 331 12.49 -7.99 0.25
C VAL A 331 13.12 -6.62 -0.02
N LEU A 332 13.81 -6.05 0.97
CA LEU A 332 14.56 -4.81 0.85
C LEU A 332 15.89 -5.10 0.13
N ARG A 333 15.88 -5.00 -1.20
CA ARG A 333 16.98 -5.48 -2.07
C ARG A 333 18.32 -4.82 -1.76
N ASN A 334 18.33 -3.52 -1.48
CA ASN A 334 19.55 -2.75 -1.24
C ASN A 334 20.17 -3.01 0.15
N ARG A 335 19.64 -4.01 0.87
CA ARG A 335 20.12 -4.42 2.20
C ARG A 335 20.66 -5.84 2.27
N VAL A 336 20.18 -6.73 1.40
CA VAL A 336 20.55 -8.17 1.41
C VAL A 336 21.73 -8.45 0.47
N ILE A 337 22.14 -7.46 -0.33
CA ILE A 337 23.21 -7.53 -1.35
C ILE A 337 24.38 -6.65 -0.92
#